data_AF-A0A7I8DN46-F1
#
_entry.id   AF-A0A7I8DN46-F1
#
_cell.length_a   1.000
_cell.length_b   1.000
_cell.length_c   1.000
_cell.angle_alpha   90.00
_cell.angle_beta   90.00
_cell.angle_gamma   90.00
#
_symmetry.space_group_name_H-M   'P 1'
#
loop_
_entity.id
_entity.type
_entity.pdbx_description
1 polymer ?
#
loop_
_entity_poly.entity_id
_entity_poly.type
_entity_poly.pdbx_seq_one_letter_code
_entity_poly.pdbx_strand_id
1 'polypeptide(L)'
;MIVSSFKDLLDTIPENVKADDIYGGWALTAPDGDERFIWSKDYSKSPYHDVLIEFDSKPFVDAGLVISKLPTNIVLNNKIMVGVKLSNEKLTYNGEATPLDSFKKFIEIKPNQIVYHSELDHYGVNLENGNIFSWAKNMLNNDSDIQFLLDPQMLIDAGVDPMKVTGWEYKKNTVIDSNGTKTDIYKFIKSFNLK
;
A
#
# COMPACT_ATOMS: atom_id res chain seq x y z
N MET A 1 3.33 0.03 19.61
CA MET A 1 4.11 0.86 18.67
C MET A 1 3.53 0.81 17.26
N ILE A 2 3.49 -0.34 16.58
CA ILE A 2 2.89 -0.46 15.23
C ILE A 2 1.41 -0.05 15.25
N VAL A 3 0.58 -0.75 16.05
CA VAL A 3 -0.86 -0.46 16.14
C VAL A 3 -1.15 0.98 16.62
N SER A 4 -0.35 1.49 17.55
CA SER A 4 -0.52 2.86 18.07
C SER A 4 -0.20 3.91 17.00
N SER A 5 0.93 3.80 16.29
CA SER A 5 1.27 4.73 15.20
C SER A 5 0.29 4.65 14.03
N PHE A 6 -0.21 3.45 13.70
CA PHE A 6 -1.24 3.32 12.68
C PHE A 6 -2.56 3.96 13.14
N LYS A 7 -2.94 3.83 14.42
CA LYS A 7 -4.07 4.56 14.98
C LYS A 7 -3.87 6.08 14.85
N ASP A 8 -2.68 6.58 15.17
CA ASP A 8 -2.37 8.01 15.06
C ASP A 8 -2.49 8.51 13.60
N LEU A 9 -2.10 7.68 12.62
CA LEU A 9 -2.36 7.93 11.20
C LEU A 9 -3.86 8.03 10.91
N LEU A 10 -4.65 7.04 11.31
CA LEU A 10 -6.11 7.03 11.07
C LEU A 10 -6.80 8.25 11.71
N ASP A 11 -6.38 8.64 12.91
CA ASP A 11 -6.92 9.80 13.63
C ASP A 11 -6.49 11.14 13.02
N THR A 12 -5.39 11.17 12.25
CA THR A 12 -4.89 12.39 11.60
C THR A 12 -5.69 12.70 10.33
N ILE A 13 -6.12 11.69 9.59
CA ILE A 13 -6.90 11.85 8.35
C ILE A 13 -8.20 11.01 8.37
N PRO A 14 -9.10 11.21 9.35
CA PRO A 14 -10.27 10.36 9.52
C PRO A 14 -11.23 10.43 8.33
N GLU A 15 -11.33 11.59 7.68
CA GLU A 15 -12.18 11.81 6.50
C GLU A 15 -11.70 11.04 5.25
N ASN A 16 -10.43 10.62 5.25
CA ASN A 16 -9.81 9.86 4.18
C ASN A 16 -9.95 8.34 4.38
N VAL A 17 -10.48 7.90 5.53
CA VAL A 17 -10.65 6.48 5.86
C VAL A 17 -12.12 6.11 5.75
N LYS A 18 -12.46 5.24 4.79
CA LYS A 18 -13.85 4.85 4.51
C LYS A 18 -14.00 3.35 4.38
N ALA A 19 -15.21 2.85 4.54
CA ALA A 19 -15.52 1.46 4.19
C ALA A 19 -15.28 1.25 2.68
N ASP A 20 -14.74 0.09 2.33
CA ASP A 20 -14.58 -0.35 0.94
C ASP A 20 -15.43 -1.60 0.72
N ASP A 21 -16.50 -1.45 -0.07
CA ASP A 21 -17.45 -2.53 -0.33
C ASP A 21 -16.93 -3.54 -1.36
N ILE A 22 -15.99 -3.12 -2.23
CA ILE A 22 -15.43 -3.98 -3.30
C ILE A 22 -14.53 -5.05 -2.68
N TYR A 23 -13.65 -4.65 -1.75
CA TYR A 23 -12.71 -5.54 -1.07
C TYR A 23 -13.18 -5.99 0.31
N GLY A 24 -14.36 -5.53 0.73
CA GLY A 24 -14.99 -5.92 1.99
C GLY A 24 -14.12 -5.54 3.18
N GLY A 25 -13.88 -4.24 3.37
CA GLY A 25 -12.93 -3.74 4.37
C GLY A 25 -12.93 -2.22 4.48
N TRP A 26 -11.71 -1.66 4.49
CA TRP A 26 -11.45 -0.24 4.66
C TRP A 26 -10.47 0.24 3.61
N ALA A 27 -10.61 1.49 3.20
CA ALA A 27 -9.68 2.19 2.35
C ALA A 27 -9.23 3.48 3.04
N LEU A 28 -7.92 3.68 3.11
CA LEU A 28 -7.29 4.98 3.37
C LEU A 28 -6.95 5.59 2.01
N THR A 29 -7.53 6.73 1.70
CA THR A 29 -7.30 7.46 0.45
C THR A 29 -6.22 8.53 0.66
N ALA A 30 -5.25 8.61 -0.24
CA ALA A 30 -4.22 9.64 -0.21
C ALA A 30 -4.84 11.06 -0.26
N PRO A 31 -4.15 12.09 0.26
CA PRO A 31 -4.66 13.47 0.28
C PRO A 31 -5.08 14.04 -1.08
N ASP A 32 -4.46 13.60 -2.17
CA ASP A 32 -4.80 14.02 -3.53
C ASP A 32 -5.91 13.18 -4.17
N GLY A 33 -6.33 12.08 -3.54
CA GLY A 33 -7.42 11.23 -4.00
C GLY A 33 -7.03 10.11 -4.96
N ASP A 34 -5.76 10.02 -5.34
CA ASP A 34 -5.37 9.17 -6.48
C ASP A 34 -4.99 7.74 -6.08
N GLU A 35 -4.43 7.56 -4.88
CA GLU A 35 -4.00 6.28 -4.33
C GLU A 35 -4.81 5.88 -3.10
N ARG A 36 -5.03 4.59 -2.94
CA ARG A 36 -5.71 4.01 -1.79
C ARG A 36 -4.91 2.85 -1.24
N PHE A 37 -4.73 2.83 0.08
CA PHE A 37 -4.33 1.62 0.80
C PHE A 37 -5.59 0.95 1.33
N ILE A 38 -5.81 -0.30 0.95
CA ILE A 38 -7.04 -1.04 1.24
C ILE A 38 -6.69 -2.29 2.04
N TRP A 39 -7.43 -2.54 3.12
CA TRP A 39 -7.29 -3.76 3.92
C TRP A 39 -8.65 -4.33 4.28
N SER A 40 -8.79 -5.64 4.09
CA SER A 40 -10.03 -6.36 4.26
C SER A 40 -10.36 -6.56 5.74
N LYS A 41 -11.66 -6.55 6.06
CA LYS A 41 -12.19 -7.00 7.36
C LYS A 41 -12.69 -8.44 7.30
N ASP A 42 -12.66 -9.11 6.14
CA ASP A 42 -13.11 -10.49 5.97
C ASP A 42 -12.43 -11.13 4.75
N TYR A 43 -11.38 -11.92 4.99
CA TYR A 43 -10.59 -12.53 3.91
C TYR A 43 -11.38 -13.55 3.09
N SER A 44 -12.49 -14.07 3.62
CA SER A 44 -13.39 -14.95 2.85
C SER A 44 -14.18 -14.21 1.76
N LYS A 45 -14.20 -12.87 1.78
CA LYS A 45 -15.01 -12.03 0.88
C LYS A 45 -14.21 -11.20 -0.12
N SER A 46 -12.93 -10.97 0.13
CA SER A 46 -12.14 -10.18 -0.80
C SER A 46 -11.90 -10.97 -2.11
N PRO A 47 -12.12 -10.36 -3.29
CA PRO A 47 -12.15 -11.08 -4.55
C PRO A 47 -10.77 -11.53 -5.03
N TYR A 48 -9.75 -10.69 -4.82
CA TYR A 48 -8.39 -10.90 -5.36
C TYR A 48 -7.29 -10.67 -4.33
N HIS A 49 -7.43 -9.64 -3.51
CA HIS A 49 -6.43 -9.25 -2.51
C HIS A 49 -7.11 -8.91 -1.20
N ASP A 50 -6.51 -9.34 -0.09
CA ASP A 50 -6.95 -8.99 1.26
C ASP A 50 -6.35 -7.66 1.71
N VAL A 51 -5.16 -7.32 1.19
CA VAL A 51 -4.52 -6.03 1.40
C VAL A 51 -3.86 -5.60 0.09
N LEU A 52 -4.04 -4.34 -0.30
CA LEU A 52 -3.59 -3.82 -1.59
C LEU A 52 -3.33 -2.31 -1.58
N ILE A 53 -2.57 -1.87 -2.57
CA ILE A 53 -2.56 -0.50 -3.07
C ILE A 53 -3.37 -0.47 -4.36
N GLU A 54 -4.26 0.51 -4.46
CA GLU A 54 -4.92 0.90 -5.70
C GLU A 54 -4.43 2.29 -6.11
N PHE A 55 -4.12 2.51 -7.39
CA PHE A 55 -3.62 3.79 -7.88
C PHE A 55 -4.12 4.12 -9.29
N ASP A 56 -4.16 5.40 -9.64
CA ASP A 56 -4.56 5.84 -10.98
C ASP A 56 -3.60 5.32 -12.06
N SER A 57 -4.16 4.69 -13.10
CA SER A 57 -3.41 4.22 -14.26
C SER A 57 -2.97 5.37 -15.15
N LYS A 58 -3.65 6.52 -15.12
CA LYS A 58 -3.43 7.60 -16.10
C LYS A 58 -1.97 8.06 -16.20
N PRO A 59 -1.23 8.35 -15.10
CA PRO A 59 0.16 8.76 -15.21
C PRO A 59 1.07 7.71 -15.89
N PHE A 60 0.72 6.43 -15.75
CA PHE A 60 1.47 5.32 -16.34
C PHE A 60 1.09 5.11 -17.81
N VAL A 61 -0.19 5.24 -18.16
CA VAL A 61 -0.67 5.21 -19.55
C VAL A 61 -0.07 6.35 -20.35
N ASP A 62 -0.06 7.57 -19.80
CA ASP A 62 0.57 8.73 -20.42
C ASP A 62 2.10 8.52 -20.59
N ALA A 63 2.71 7.72 -19.72
CA ALA A 63 4.12 7.32 -19.79
C ALA A 63 4.39 6.06 -20.65
N GLY A 64 3.39 5.51 -21.34
CA GLY A 64 3.56 4.41 -22.31
C GLY A 64 3.06 3.04 -21.86
N LEU A 65 2.39 2.92 -20.71
CA LEU A 65 1.80 1.66 -20.26
C LEU A 65 0.84 1.08 -21.31
N VAL A 66 1.08 -0.18 -21.68
CA VAL A 66 0.16 -0.98 -22.50
C VAL A 66 -0.66 -1.88 -21.58
N ILE A 67 -1.90 -1.46 -21.26
CA ILE A 67 -2.77 -2.17 -20.30
C ILE A 67 -2.94 -3.66 -20.64
N SER A 68 -3.02 -4.02 -21.91
CA SER A 68 -3.18 -5.42 -22.34
C SER A 68 -1.98 -6.32 -22.05
N LYS A 69 -0.83 -5.75 -21.64
CA LYS A 69 0.36 -6.51 -21.19
C LYS A 69 0.39 -6.74 -19.68
N LEU A 70 -0.47 -6.06 -18.92
CA LEU A 70 -0.59 -6.31 -17.50
C LEU A 70 -1.24 -7.68 -17.23
N PRO A 71 -0.97 -8.29 -16.07
CA PRO A 71 -1.72 -9.45 -15.59
C PRO A 71 -3.23 -9.23 -15.66
N THR A 72 -4.00 -10.31 -15.82
CA THR A 72 -5.46 -10.21 -15.78
C THR A 72 -5.93 -9.84 -14.38
N ASN A 73 -7.08 -9.15 -14.30
CA ASN A 73 -7.75 -8.76 -13.05
C ASN A 73 -7.02 -7.76 -12.14
N ILE A 74 -5.93 -7.13 -12.59
CA ILE A 74 -5.24 -6.08 -11.81
C ILE A 74 -5.64 -4.66 -12.21
N VAL A 75 -6.53 -4.50 -13.21
CA VAL A 75 -7.04 -3.19 -13.64
C VAL A 75 -8.56 -3.17 -13.52
N LEU A 76 -9.10 -2.18 -12.81
CA LEU A 76 -10.53 -1.93 -12.64
C LEU A 76 -10.80 -0.43 -12.72
N ASN A 77 -11.70 0.01 -13.62
CA ASN A 77 -12.11 1.42 -13.73
C ASN A 77 -10.94 2.43 -13.79
N ASN A 78 -9.93 2.16 -14.63
CA ASN A 78 -8.71 2.97 -14.77
C ASN A 78 -7.81 3.00 -13.52
N LYS A 79 -8.06 2.16 -12.53
CA LYS A 79 -7.18 1.94 -11.39
C LYS A 79 -6.39 0.65 -11.56
N ILE A 80 -5.11 0.67 -11.18
CA ILE A 80 -4.24 -0.51 -11.11
C ILE A 80 -4.15 -0.93 -9.66
N MET A 81 -4.18 -2.24 -9.42
CA MET A 81 -4.23 -2.84 -8.09
C MET A 81 -3.03 -3.76 -7.93
N VAL A 82 -2.26 -3.57 -6.86
CA VAL A 82 -1.18 -4.47 -6.45
C VAL A 82 -1.39 -4.88 -5.00
N GLY A 83 -1.37 -6.17 -4.72
CA GLY A 83 -1.71 -6.66 -3.40
C GLY A 83 -1.50 -8.14 -3.22
N VAL A 84 -1.86 -8.62 -2.04
CA VAL A 84 -1.66 -9.99 -1.60
C VAL A 84 -2.96 -10.59 -1.08
N LYS A 85 -3.22 -11.85 -1.45
CA LYS A 85 -4.22 -12.69 -0.81
C LYS A 85 -3.59 -13.40 0.37
N LEU A 86 -4.07 -13.11 1.58
CA LEU A 86 -3.46 -13.54 2.83
C LEU A 86 -4.02 -14.88 3.31
N SER A 87 -5.33 -15.08 3.23
CA SER A 87 -5.98 -16.37 3.49
C SER A 87 -7.39 -16.42 2.92
N ASN A 88 -8.08 -17.55 3.09
CA ASN A 88 -9.51 -17.68 2.77
C ASN A 88 -10.39 -17.68 4.03
N GLU A 89 -9.82 -17.28 5.17
CA GLU A 89 -10.49 -17.39 6.46
C GLU A 89 -11.49 -16.25 6.66
N LYS A 90 -12.64 -16.61 7.24
CA LYS A 90 -13.58 -15.61 7.73
C LYS A 90 -13.08 -15.05 9.05
N LEU A 91 -12.89 -13.73 9.12
CA LEU A 91 -12.49 -13.05 10.35
C LEU A 91 -13.70 -12.80 11.25
N THR A 92 -13.49 -12.88 12.56
CA THR A 92 -14.52 -12.65 13.59
C THR A 92 -14.11 -11.51 14.51
N TYR A 93 -15.10 -10.73 14.93
CA TYR A 93 -14.94 -9.55 15.77
C TYR A 93 -16.05 -9.50 16.81
N ASN A 94 -15.79 -8.82 17.92
CA ASN A 94 -16.82 -8.51 18.91
C ASN A 94 -17.54 -7.23 18.48
N GLY A 95 -18.66 -7.38 17.77
CA GLY A 95 -19.41 -6.26 17.20
C GLY A 95 -18.99 -5.89 15.78
N GLU A 96 -19.34 -4.69 15.34
CA GLU A 96 -18.90 -4.16 14.05
C GLU A 96 -17.41 -3.86 14.11
N ALA A 97 -16.64 -4.43 13.18
CA ALA A 97 -15.22 -4.16 13.08
C ALA A 97 -14.99 -2.68 12.77
N THR A 98 -14.00 -2.07 13.41
CA THR A 98 -13.50 -0.74 13.04
C THR A 98 -12.29 -0.87 12.09
N PRO A 99 -11.87 0.20 11.40
CA PRO A 99 -10.62 0.21 10.62
C PRO A 99 -9.42 -0.33 11.42
N LEU A 100 -9.28 0.12 12.67
CA LEU A 100 -8.18 -0.28 13.55
C LEU A 100 -8.31 -1.73 14.01
N ASP A 101 -9.52 -2.24 14.27
CA ASP A 101 -9.69 -3.64 14.69
C ASP A 101 -9.37 -4.62 13.55
N SER A 102 -9.75 -4.27 12.32
CA SER A 102 -9.34 -5.05 11.15
C SER A 102 -7.83 -5.05 10.98
N PHE A 103 -7.16 -3.91 11.17
CA PHE A 103 -5.71 -3.82 11.10
C PHE A 103 -5.00 -4.61 12.22
N LYS A 104 -5.51 -4.56 13.46
CA LYS A 104 -5.00 -5.40 14.56
C LYS A 104 -5.08 -6.89 14.19
N LYS A 105 -6.19 -7.32 13.59
CA LYS A 105 -6.38 -8.72 13.18
C LYS A 105 -5.43 -9.11 12.04
N PHE A 106 -5.18 -8.18 11.11
CA PHE A 106 -4.16 -8.36 10.09
C PHE A 106 -2.78 -8.63 10.68
N ILE A 107 -2.32 -7.80 11.64
CA ILE A 107 -1.01 -7.97 12.29
C ILE A 107 -0.95 -9.29 13.09
N GLU A 108 -2.04 -9.66 13.78
CA GLU A 108 -2.10 -10.91 14.56
C GLU A 108 -1.88 -12.15 13.67
N ILE A 109 -2.51 -12.18 12.49
CA ILE A 109 -2.48 -13.34 11.59
C ILE A 109 -1.25 -13.32 10.68
N LYS A 110 -0.81 -12.13 10.25
CA LYS A 110 0.25 -11.95 9.25
C LYS A 110 1.34 -10.98 9.74
N PRO A 111 1.97 -11.23 10.90
CA PRO A 111 3.00 -10.35 11.43
C PRO A 111 4.20 -10.20 10.48
N ASN A 112 4.50 -11.24 9.70
CA ASN A 112 5.60 -11.23 8.74
C ASN A 112 5.37 -10.30 7.54
N GLN A 113 4.15 -9.78 7.35
CA GLN A 113 3.88 -8.76 6.33
C GLN A 113 4.17 -7.34 6.84
N ILE A 114 4.50 -7.17 8.13
CA ILE A 114 4.92 -5.87 8.65
C ILE A 114 6.44 -5.73 8.52
N VAL A 115 6.86 -4.66 7.86
CA VAL A 115 8.26 -4.29 7.71
C VAL A 115 8.55 -2.98 8.45
N TYR A 116 9.83 -2.71 8.67
CA TYR A 116 10.28 -1.48 9.32
C TYR A 116 11.50 -0.93 8.59
N HIS A 117 11.43 0.34 8.21
CA HIS A 117 12.49 1.08 7.53
C HIS A 117 13.19 1.99 8.54
N SER A 118 14.30 1.51 9.11
CA SER A 118 14.98 2.16 10.23
C SER A 118 15.50 3.57 9.94
N GLU A 119 15.96 3.83 8.72
CA GLU A 119 16.50 5.15 8.34
C GLU A 119 15.40 6.22 8.23
N LEU A 120 14.15 5.81 7.98
CA LEU A 120 13.01 6.72 7.85
C LEU A 120 12.05 6.63 9.05
N ASP A 121 12.34 5.77 10.02
CA ASP A 121 11.44 5.44 11.14
C ASP A 121 10.00 5.12 10.69
N HIS A 122 9.87 4.43 9.54
CA HIS A 122 8.57 4.02 8.97
C HIS A 122 8.28 2.55 9.27
N TYR A 123 7.03 2.26 9.61
CA TYR A 123 6.48 0.92 9.44
C TYR A 123 5.91 0.77 8.03
N GLY A 124 5.77 -0.46 7.56
CA GLY A 124 5.11 -0.72 6.29
C GLY A 124 4.39 -2.05 6.26
N VAL A 125 3.40 -2.13 5.38
CA VAL A 125 2.78 -3.37 4.96
C VAL A 125 3.41 -3.81 3.64
N ASN A 126 4.10 -4.94 3.67
CA ASN A 126 4.59 -5.62 2.47
C ASN A 126 3.40 -6.26 1.74
N LEU A 127 3.22 -5.88 0.49
CA LEU A 127 2.16 -6.36 -0.40
C LEU A 127 2.69 -7.38 -1.42
N GLU A 128 3.87 -7.93 -1.14
CA GLU A 128 4.65 -8.81 -1.98
C GLU A 128 5.13 -8.14 -3.28
N ASN A 129 6.04 -8.83 -3.97
CA ASN A 129 6.68 -8.36 -5.21
C ASN A 129 7.31 -6.96 -5.09
N GLY A 130 7.71 -6.57 -3.87
CA GLY A 130 8.34 -5.29 -3.60
C GLY A 130 7.40 -4.08 -3.52
N ASN A 131 6.09 -4.28 -3.44
CA ASN A 131 5.13 -3.19 -3.20
C ASN A 131 4.91 -2.99 -1.70
N ILE A 132 4.89 -1.74 -1.25
CA ILE A 132 4.78 -1.41 0.18
C ILE A 132 3.90 -0.17 0.36
N PHE A 133 2.96 -0.24 1.31
CA PHE A 133 2.39 0.96 1.91
C PHE A 133 3.10 1.23 3.23
N SER A 134 3.64 2.42 3.45
CA SER A 134 4.37 2.77 4.66
C SER A 134 3.78 3.98 5.38
N TRP A 135 4.02 4.05 6.68
CA TRP A 135 3.64 5.18 7.52
C TRP A 135 4.65 5.46 8.63
N ALA A 136 4.70 6.71 9.09
CA ALA A 136 5.58 7.17 10.16
C ALA A 136 5.22 6.53 11.50
N LYS A 137 6.23 6.01 12.19
CA LYS A 137 6.10 5.65 13.60
C LYS A 137 5.77 6.88 14.44
N ASN A 138 6.30 8.04 14.06
CA ASN A 138 6.00 9.34 14.66
C ASN A 138 5.85 10.43 13.58
N MET A 139 4.63 10.89 13.34
CA MET A 139 4.31 11.86 12.29
C MET A 139 4.81 13.30 12.54
N LEU A 140 5.41 13.59 13.71
CA LEU A 140 5.89 14.96 14.02
C LEU A 140 7.30 15.25 13.53
N ASN A 141 8.10 14.22 13.23
CA ASN A 141 9.54 14.34 13.02
C ASN A 141 10.03 13.61 11.75
N ASN A 142 9.19 13.46 10.73
CA ASN A 142 9.53 12.73 9.51
C ASN A 142 9.31 13.58 8.25
N ASP A 143 10.12 13.34 7.23
CA ASP A 143 10.02 14.03 5.92
C ASP A 143 8.76 13.63 5.13
N SER A 144 8.13 12.52 5.51
CA SER A 144 6.84 12.06 5.01
C SER A 144 6.15 11.18 6.03
N ASP A 145 4.83 11.28 6.07
CA ASP A 145 3.98 10.58 7.01
C ASP A 145 3.43 9.27 6.46
N ILE A 146 3.16 9.22 5.16
CA ILE A 146 2.78 8.02 4.44
C ILE A 146 3.52 7.94 3.11
N GLN A 147 3.80 6.74 2.64
CA GLN A 147 4.32 6.51 1.30
C GLN A 147 3.66 5.29 0.64
N PHE A 148 3.45 5.41 -0.66
CA PHE A 148 3.10 4.32 -1.56
C PHE A 148 4.36 3.98 -2.36
N LEU A 149 4.85 2.75 -2.23
CA LEU A 149 6.01 2.26 -2.95
C LEU A 149 5.57 1.14 -3.88
N LEU A 150 5.80 1.32 -5.18
CA LEU A 150 5.49 0.33 -6.20
C LEU A 150 6.77 -0.25 -6.77
N ASP A 151 6.76 -1.56 -6.96
CA ASP A 151 7.77 -2.22 -7.78
C ASP A 151 7.55 -1.87 -9.26
N PRO A 152 8.56 -1.32 -9.95
CA PRO A 152 8.37 -0.77 -11.28
C PRO A 152 8.36 -1.85 -12.35
N GLN A 153 8.84 -3.08 -12.06
CA GLN A 153 9.19 -4.05 -13.09
C GLN A 153 7.99 -4.43 -13.96
N MET A 154 6.85 -4.76 -13.33
CA MET A 154 5.63 -5.12 -14.05
C MET A 154 5.14 -4.00 -14.99
N LEU A 155 5.28 -2.74 -14.56
CA LEU A 155 4.85 -1.58 -15.32
C LEU A 155 5.82 -1.30 -16.48
N ILE A 156 7.13 -1.44 -16.24
CA ILE A 156 8.18 -1.30 -17.27
C ILE A 156 8.03 -2.40 -18.33
N ASP A 157 7.83 -3.66 -17.92
CA ASP A 157 7.61 -4.78 -18.84
C ASP A 157 6.36 -4.57 -19.71
N ALA A 158 5.36 -3.88 -19.15
CA ALA A 158 4.16 -3.46 -19.86
C ALA A 158 4.33 -2.19 -20.71
N GLY A 159 5.51 -1.57 -20.73
CA GLY A 159 5.88 -0.47 -21.65
C GLY A 159 6.03 0.90 -21.01
N VAL A 160 5.88 1.03 -19.69
CA VAL A 160 6.08 2.32 -19.00
C VAL A 160 7.53 2.80 -19.16
N ASP A 161 7.69 4.04 -19.60
CA ASP A 161 8.93 4.80 -19.44
C ASP A 161 8.95 5.44 -18.05
N PRO A 162 9.75 4.93 -17.10
CA PRO A 162 9.68 5.36 -15.71
C PRO A 162 10.07 6.83 -15.51
N MET A 163 10.84 7.41 -16.43
CA MET A 163 11.24 8.82 -16.37
C MET A 163 10.14 9.78 -16.81
N LYS A 164 9.04 9.28 -17.39
CA LYS A 164 7.90 10.08 -17.85
C LYS A 164 6.67 9.99 -16.95
N VAL A 165 6.69 9.10 -15.95
CA VAL A 165 5.58 8.98 -15.00
C VAL A 165 5.53 10.25 -14.14
N THR A 166 4.41 10.97 -14.21
CA THR A 166 4.19 12.18 -13.41
C THR A 166 3.56 11.85 -12.06
N GLY A 167 3.86 12.65 -11.04
CA GLY A 167 3.27 12.48 -9.70
C GLY A 167 3.87 11.34 -8.87
N TRP A 168 4.81 10.57 -9.44
CA TRP A 168 5.58 9.54 -8.75
C TRP A 168 7.07 9.83 -8.89
N GLU A 169 7.83 9.68 -7.81
CA GLU A 169 9.29 9.71 -7.87
C GLU A 169 9.82 8.34 -8.29
N TYR A 170 10.59 8.28 -9.38
CA TYR A 170 11.32 7.06 -9.75
C TYR A 170 12.76 7.13 -9.21
N LYS A 171 12.98 6.49 -8.05
CA LYS A 171 14.28 6.56 -7.35
C LYS A 171 14.67 5.24 -6.68
N LYS A 172 15.95 5.14 -6.32
CA LYS A 172 16.48 4.02 -5.54
C LYS A 172 15.92 4.07 -4.12
N ASN A 173 15.50 2.91 -3.64
CA ASN A 173 15.15 2.64 -2.26
C ASN A 173 16.06 1.50 -1.77
N THR A 174 16.78 1.75 -0.67
CA THR A 174 17.69 0.76 -0.09
C THR A 174 16.87 -0.20 0.77
N VAL A 175 16.85 -1.47 0.38
CA VAL A 175 16.26 -2.56 1.16
C VAL A 175 17.34 -3.34 1.87
N ILE A 176 17.05 -3.78 3.10
CA ILE A 176 17.93 -4.65 3.88
C ILE A 176 17.29 -6.04 3.90
N ASP A 177 18.02 -7.05 3.43
CA ASP A 177 17.56 -8.44 3.51
C ASP A 177 17.69 -9.03 4.93
N SER A 178 17.23 -10.26 5.12
CA SER A 178 17.31 -10.96 6.42
C SER A 178 18.73 -11.19 6.93
N ASN A 179 19.75 -11.09 6.07
CA ASN A 179 21.16 -11.24 6.40
C ASN A 179 21.84 -9.89 6.69
N GLY A 180 21.10 -8.78 6.59
CA GLY A 180 21.65 -7.43 6.75
C GLY A 180 22.25 -6.84 5.48
N THR A 181 22.11 -7.50 4.32
CA THR A 181 22.63 -7.02 3.05
C THR A 181 21.79 -5.85 2.56
N LYS A 182 22.45 -4.70 2.33
CA LYS A 182 21.83 -3.54 1.69
C LYS A 182 21.84 -3.70 0.17
N THR A 183 20.67 -3.59 -0.45
CA THR A 183 20.51 -3.56 -1.91
C THR A 183 19.69 -2.34 -2.31
N ASP A 184 20.17 -1.57 -3.28
CA ASP A 184 19.38 -0.50 -3.88
C ASP A 184 18.51 -1.06 -4.99
N ILE A 185 17.19 -0.88 -4.86
CA ILE A 185 16.22 -1.24 -5.89
C ILE A 185 15.45 0.01 -6.30
N TYR A 186 15.18 0.17 -7.60
CA TYR A 186 14.34 1.27 -8.06
C TYR A 186 12.87 1.04 -7.66
N LYS A 187 12.20 2.11 -7.26
CA LYS A 187 10.77 2.13 -6.92
C LYS A 187 10.13 3.37 -7.52
N PHE A 188 8.84 3.27 -7.83
CA PHE A 188 7.97 4.44 -7.86
C PHE A 188 7.54 4.73 -6.43
N ILE A 189 7.77 5.96 -5.97
CA ILE A 189 7.44 6.39 -4.62
C ILE A 189 6.55 7.62 -4.70
N LYS A 190 5.40 7.58 -4.03
CA LYS A 190 4.56 8.75 -3.80
C LYS A 190 4.41 8.95 -2.31
N SER A 191 4.83 10.13 -1.84
CA SER A 191 4.94 10.44 -0.42
C SER A 191 4.02 11.61 -0.08
N PHE A 192 3.44 11.57 1.12
CA PHE A 192 2.61 12.65 1.62
C PHE A 192 3.02 13.02 3.03
N ASN A 193 3.02 14.32 3.32
CA ASN A 193 3.07 14.82 4.67
C ASN A 193 1.66 15.21 5.11
N LEU A 194 1.22 14.72 6.28
CA LEU A 194 -0.11 14.92 6.83
C LEU A 194 -0.08 15.88 8.02
N LYS A 195 1.11 16.23 8.55
CA LYS A 195 1.31 17.16 9.68
C LYS A 195 2.39 18.21 9.46
#